data_AF-A0AAQ3MDI2-F1
#
_entry.id   AF-A0AAQ3MDI2-F1
#
_cell.length_a   1.000
_cell.length_b   1.000
_cell.length_c   1.000
_cell.angle_alpha   90.00
_cell.angle_beta   90.00
_cell.angle_gamma   90.00
#
_symmetry.space_group_name_H-M   'P 1'
#
loop_
_entity.id
_entity.type
_entity.pdbx_description
1 polymer ?
#
loop_
_entity_poly.entity_id
_entity_poly.type
_entity_poly.pdbx_seq_one_letter_code
_entity_poly.pdbx_strand_id
1 'polypeptide(L)' 'MHIFADGFTRVSLSGGVVRLTLVQNGADNQSNEVGELLIPAVKAEQFVKGLEAALRKLSEQVQQEQQAAQRNA' A
#
# COMPACT_ATOMS: atom_id res chain seq x y z
N MET A 1 1.69 12.38 -15.04
CA MET A 1 0.92 12.80 -13.84
C MET A 1 0.95 11.62 -12.88
N HIS A 2 1.44 11.81 -11.65
CA HIS A 2 1.57 10.76 -10.64
C HIS A 2 0.70 11.12 -9.43
N ILE A 3 0.01 10.13 -8.86
CA ILE A 3 -0.69 10.27 -7.58
C ILE A 3 0.30 9.89 -6.48
N PHE A 4 0.56 10.81 -5.57
CA PHE A 4 1.36 10.55 -4.37
C PHE A 4 0.41 10.30 -3.22
N ALA A 5 0.22 9.04 -2.88
CA ALA A 5 -0.57 8.61 -1.74
C ALA A 5 0.32 7.86 -0.76
N ASP A 6 0.21 8.20 0.52
CA ASP A 6 0.90 7.55 1.63
C ASP A 6 -0.07 6.79 2.55
N GLY A 7 -1.37 6.80 2.23
CA GLY A 7 -2.38 6.04 2.94
C GLY A 7 -3.68 5.88 2.14
N PHE A 8 -4.65 5.24 2.78
CA PHE A 8 -6.04 5.16 2.32
C PHE A 8 -6.96 5.19 3.54
N THR A 9 -8.17 5.75 3.39
CA THR A 9 -9.11 5.96 4.51
C THR A 9 -10.36 5.09 4.42
N ARG A 10 -10.74 4.67 3.21
CA ARG A 10 -11.97 3.93 2.98
C ARG A 10 -11.76 2.82 1.98
N VAL A 11 -12.38 1.67 2.27
CA VAL A 11 -12.57 0.57 1.33
C VAL A 11 -14.06 0.39 1.11
N SER A 12 -14.49 0.27 -0.14
CA SER A 12 -15.87 -0.07 -0.47
C SER A 12 -15.91 -1.08 -1.59
N LEU A 13 -16.96 -1.90 -1.62
CA LEU A 13 -17.24 -2.85 -2.69
C LEU A 13 -18.62 -2.54 -3.26
N SER A 14 -18.68 -2.13 -4.52
CA SER A 14 -19.95 -1.85 -5.21
C SER A 14 -19.79 -2.07 -6.71
N GLY A 15 -20.86 -2.53 -7.37
CA GLY A 15 -20.84 -2.71 -8.84
C GLY A 15 -19.74 -3.63 -9.38
N GLY A 16 -19.28 -4.61 -8.58
CA GLY A 16 -18.19 -5.50 -8.98
C GLY A 16 -16.79 -4.87 -8.92
N VAL A 17 -16.62 -3.74 -8.23
CA VAL A 17 -15.34 -3.05 -8.06
C VAL A 17 -15.08 -2.77 -6.58
N VAL A 18 -13.88 -3.12 -6.12
CA VAL A 18 -13.32 -2.65 -4.85
C VAL A 18 -12.71 -1.28 -5.09
N ARG A 19 -13.08 -0.30 -4.27
CA ARG A 19 -12.60 1.08 -4.34
C ARG A 19 -11.92 1.45 -3.03
N LEU A 20 -10.69 1.91 -3.16
CA LEU A 20 -9.87 2.42 -2.07
C LEU A 20 -9.74 3.94 -2.25
N THR A 21 -10.17 4.72 -1.26
CA THR A 21 -9.95 6.16 -1.24
C THR A 21 -8.54 6.44 -0.73
N LEU A 22 -7.67 6.96 -1.60
CA LEU A 22 -6.28 7.23 -1.32
C LEU A 22 -6.12 8.62 -0.70
N VAL A 23 -5.26 8.72 0.30
CA VAL A 23 -4.95 9.99 0.97
C VAL A 23 -3.45 10.27 0.95
N GLN A 24 -3.13 11.55 1.06
CA GLN A 24 -1.81 12.07 1.35
C GLN A 24 -1.86 12.83 2.67
N ASN A 25 -1.00 12.45 3.62
CA ASN A 25 -0.92 13.14 4.90
C ASN A 25 -0.03 14.38 4.77
N GLY A 26 -0.59 15.54 5.12
CA GLY A 26 0.13 16.81 5.17
C GLY A 26 0.82 17.07 6.52
N ALA A 27 1.58 18.16 6.59
CA ALA A 27 2.34 18.56 7.78
C ALA A 27 1.47 18.82 9.04
N ASP A 28 0.19 19.13 8.86
CA ASP A 28 -0.72 19.52 9.94
C ASP A 28 -1.64 18.36 10.41
N ASN A 29 -1.21 17.10 10.25
CA ASN A 29 -2.02 15.91 10.50
C ASN A 29 -3.34 15.85 9.70
N GLN A 30 -3.46 16.64 8.63
CA GLN A 30 -4.61 16.58 7.73
C GLN A 30 -4.34 15.57 6.61
N SER A 31 -5.24 14.59 6.47
CA SER A 31 -5.26 13.65 5.35
C SER A 31 -6.07 14.25 4.21
N ASN A 32 -5.41 14.57 3.10
CA ASN A 32 -6.06 15.05 1.90
C ASN A 32 -6.38 13.88 0.98
N GLU A 33 -7.61 13.80 0.47
CA GLU A 33 -7.94 12.83 -0.58
C GLU A 33 -7.22 13.19 -1.88
N VAL A 34 -6.48 12.24 -2.43
CA VAL A 34 -5.64 12.44 -3.62
C VAL A 34 -6.04 11.55 -4.79
N GLY A 35 -6.96 10.61 -4.58
CA GLY A 35 -7.52 9.80 -5.66
C GLY A 35 -8.16 8.51 -5.16
N GLU A 36 -8.47 7.63 -6.11
CA GLU A 36 -9.07 6.34 -5.83
C GLU A 36 -8.34 5.23 -6.58
N LEU A 37 -8.10 4.11 -5.89
CA LEU A 37 -7.64 2.88 -6.52
C LEU A 37 -8.84 1.95 -6.73
N LEU A 38 -9.09 1.62 -7.99
CA LEU A 38 -10.18 0.73 -8.41
C LEU A 38 -9.64 -0.64 -8.78
N ILE A 39 -10.16 -1.68 -8.13
CA ILE A 39 -9.76 -3.06 -8.34
C ILE A 39 -11.01 -3.85 -8.74
N PRO A 40 -11.04 -4.50 -9.91
CA PRO A 40 -12.15 -5.40 -10.26
C PRO A 40 -12.30 -6.48 -9.19
N ALA A 41 -13.51 -6.71 -8.69
CA ALA A 41 -13.76 -7.64 -7.59
C ALA A 41 -13.25 -9.06 -7.91
N VAL A 42 -13.38 -9.50 -9.16
CA VAL A 42 -12.89 -10.80 -9.63
C VAL A 42 -11.36 -10.94 -9.58
N LYS A 43 -10.62 -9.83 -9.46
CA LYS A 43 -9.16 -9.80 -9.32
C LYS A 43 -8.70 -9.39 -7.92
N ALA A 44 -9.63 -9.04 -7.03
CA ALA A 44 -9.28 -8.48 -5.72
C ALA A 44 -8.45 -9.46 -4.87
N GLU A 45 -8.80 -10.75 -4.88
CA GLU A 45 -8.03 -11.76 -4.13
C GLU A 45 -6.59 -11.88 -4.64
N GLN A 46 -6.41 -11.94 -5.97
CA GLN A 46 -5.07 -12.01 -6.57
C GLN A 46 -4.26 -10.75 -6.30
N PHE A 47 -4.90 -9.58 -6.33
CA PHE A 47 -4.27 -8.30 -6.00
C PHE A 47 -3.72 -8.31 -4.57
N VAL A 48 -4.53 -8.74 -3.58
CA VAL A 48 -4.12 -8.82 -2.17
C VAL A 48 -2.95 -9.78 -1.99
N LYS A 49 -3.02 -10.98 -2.58
CA LYS A 49 -1.92 -11.97 -2.51
C LYS A 49 -0.61 -11.44 -3.11
N GLY A 50 -0.70 -10.72 -4.23
CA GLY A 50 0.48 -10.08 -4.85
C GLY A 50 1.10 -9.02 -3.96
N LEU A 51 0.27 -8.19 -3.32
CA LEU A 51 0.72 -7.19 -2.36
C LEU A 51 1.38 -7.82 -1.13
N GLU A 52 0.76 -8.85 -0.54
CA GLU A 52 1.31 -9.58 0.60
C GLU A 52 2.68 -10.18 0.28
N ALA A 53 2.82 -10.83 -0.88
CA ALA A 53 4.09 -11.41 -1.31
C ALA A 53 5.19 -10.35 -1.47
N ALA A 54 4.86 -9.17 -2.03
CA ALA A 54 5.80 -8.06 -2.16
C ALA A 54 6.24 -7.51 -0.80
N LEU A 55 5.30 -7.34 0.13
CA LEU A 55 5.58 -6.86 1.49
C LEU A 55 6.45 -7.85 2.27
N ARG A 56 6.21 -9.15 2.12
CA ARG A 56 7.05 -10.20 2.71
C ARG A 56 8.49 -10.11 2.21
N LYS A 57 8.68 -9.99 0.90
CA LYS A 57 10.01 -9.85 0.29
C LYS A 57 10.73 -8.59 0.80
N LEU A 58 10.02 -7.47 0.92
CA LEU A 58 10.56 -6.24 1.49
C LEU A 58 11.02 -6.45 2.94
N SER A 59 10.20 -7.10 3.77
CA SER A 59 10.56 -7.42 5.16
C SER A 59 11.81 -8.28 5.24
N GLU A 60 11.95 -9.28 4.37
CA GLU A 60 13.13 -10.15 4.32
C GLU A 60 14.39 -9.35 3.94
N GLN A 61 14.29 -8.42 2.99
CA GLN A 61 15.41 -7.54 2.61
C GLN A 61 15.85 -6.63 3.76
N VAL A 62 14.90 -5.98 4.45
CA VAL A 62 15.19 -5.12 5.60
C VAL A 62 15.90 -5.89 6.72
N GLN A 63 15.47 -7.13 7.00
CA GLN A 63 16.11 -7.96 8.01
C GLN A 63 17.54 -8.37 7.62
N GLN A 64 17.77 -8.70 6.34
CA GLN A 64 19.11 -9.02 5.84
C GLN A 64 20.06 -7.83 5.94
N GLU A 65 19.58 -6.62 5.60
CA GLU A 65 20.36 -5.38 5.73
C GLU A 65 20.70 -5.08 7.19
N GLN A 66 19.74 -5.25 8.12
CA GLN A 66 19.99 -5.09 9.55
C GLN A 66 21.04 -6.08 10.08
N GLN A 67 20.93 -7.36 9.69
CA GLN A 67 21.90 -8.39 10.07
C GLN A 67 23.29 -8.12 9.48
N ALA A 68 23.38 -7.63 8.25
CA ALA A 68 24.65 -7.24 7.62
C ALA A 68 25.27 -6.01 8.30
N ALA A 69 24.47 -5.03 8.70
CA ALA A 69 24.92 -3.85 9.44
C ALA A 69 25.46 -4.21 10.84
N GLN A 70 24.81 -5.15 11.54
CA GLN A 70 25.28 -5.65 12.84
C GLN A 70 26.51 -6.56 12.75
N ARG A 71 26.76 -7.20 11.61
CA ARG A 71 27.94 -8.05 11.40
C ARG A 71 29.21 -7.25 11.04
N ASN A 72 29.05 -6.01 10.57
CA ASN A 72 30.13 -5.12 10.17
C ASN A 72 30.44 -4.03 11.22
N ALA A 73 29.81 -4.09 12.39
CA ALA A 73 30.05 -3.23 13.55
C ALA A 73 30.73 -4.03 14.67
#